data_AF-A0A086A439-F1
#
_entry.id   AF-A0A086A439-F1
#
_cell.length_a   1.000
_cell.length_b   1.000
_cell.length_c   1.000
_cell.angle_alpha   90.00
_cell.angle_beta   90.00
_cell.angle_gamma   90.00
#
_symmetry.space_group_name_H-M   'P 1'
#
loop_
_entity.id
_entity.type
_entity.pdbx_description
1 polymer ?
#
loop_
_entity_poly.entity_id
_entity_poly.type
_entity_poly.pdbx_seq_one_letter_code
_entity_poly.pdbx_strand_id
1 'polypeptide(L)'
;MKKALLLFFLCITSTHGQILGCTDPLSKNYNPKATQNDGSCVYKSVKIKPDYSNKLSDSIKETSGLIAFDSLLWTHNDDHDTTIYGINHQGEIKKKIVLEKVINTDWEEISQDSTHIYLGDFGNNYRGNRSNLHILKIEKESFLAGKAIIDTISFSYSNQTSLTKESPNKTNFDCEAFIVTTDSIYLFTKQWKNTKTSIYVLPNTTGNHVAQLKETLDVKGLVTGANYLPSKKRIVLCGYSKIGKPFLYLLYDYKNNDFLSGNKRRINIALPFHQIEGIATEDGLHYYLTNESLVRKPVINVPQQIHRVDLSVYLSQ
;
A
#
# COMPACT_ATOMS: atom_id res chain seq x y z
N MET A 1 49.49 44.48 -33.93
CA MET A 1 49.10 43.76 -32.70
C MET A 1 47.61 44.02 -32.44
N LYS A 2 46.72 43.06 -32.72
CA LYS A 2 45.27 43.20 -32.46
C LYS A 2 45.04 42.93 -30.97
N LYS A 3 44.61 43.96 -30.21
CA LYS A 3 44.21 43.80 -28.81
C LYS A 3 42.81 43.19 -28.78
N ALA A 4 42.71 41.90 -28.44
CA ALA A 4 41.44 41.27 -28.14
C ALA A 4 41.00 41.72 -26.74
N LEU A 5 39.88 42.44 -26.66
CA LEU A 5 39.26 42.81 -25.40
C LEU A 5 38.40 41.62 -24.93
N LEU A 6 38.90 40.83 -23.99
CA LEU A 6 38.10 39.81 -23.32
C LEU A 6 37.13 40.50 -22.35
N LEU A 7 35.85 40.56 -22.72
CA LEU A 7 34.77 40.92 -21.80
C LEU A 7 34.42 39.71 -20.95
N PHE A 8 34.82 39.75 -19.68
CA PHE A 8 34.40 38.78 -18.67
C PHE A 8 32.96 39.12 -18.26
N PHE A 9 31.98 38.40 -18.80
CA PHE A 9 30.61 38.45 -18.28
C PHE A 9 30.59 37.78 -16.91
N LEU A 10 30.58 38.58 -15.84
CA LEU A 10 30.34 38.11 -14.48
C LEU A 10 28.85 37.72 -14.41
N CYS A 11 28.53 36.46 -14.70
CA CYS A 11 27.20 35.91 -14.42
C CYS A 11 27.03 35.87 -12.90
N ILE A 12 26.33 36.87 -12.35
CA ILE A 12 25.85 36.83 -10.97
C ILE A 12 24.72 35.79 -10.94
N THR A 13 25.08 34.52 -10.73
CA THR A 13 24.09 33.49 -10.45
C THR A 13 23.58 33.72 -9.02
N SER A 14 22.32 34.12 -8.88
CA SER A 14 21.69 34.22 -7.57
C SER A 14 21.51 32.82 -7.00
N THR A 15 22.48 32.35 -6.20
CA THR A 15 22.34 31.10 -5.45
C THR A 15 21.29 31.32 -4.36
N HIS A 16 20.05 30.91 -4.62
CA HIS A 16 19.02 30.86 -3.58
C HIS A 16 19.39 29.68 -2.66
N GLY A 17 19.73 29.97 -1.40
CA GLY A 17 19.97 28.94 -0.42
C GLY A 17 18.73 28.07 -0.27
N GLN A 18 18.89 26.75 -0.31
CA GLN A 18 17.80 25.83 -0.02
C GLN A 18 17.37 26.04 1.43
N ILE A 19 16.12 26.46 1.64
CA ILE A 19 15.55 26.60 2.98
C ILE A 19 14.79 25.30 3.26
N LEU A 20 15.36 24.48 4.13
CA LEU A 20 14.72 23.25 4.60
C LEU A 20 13.58 23.58 5.55
N GLY A 21 12.51 22.80 5.45
CA GLY A 21 11.38 22.86 6.38
C GLY A 21 10.14 22.20 5.78
N CYS A 22 9.06 22.20 6.55
CA CYS A 22 7.79 21.70 6.07
C CYS A 22 7.18 22.60 4.98
N THR A 23 6.94 22.02 3.81
CA THR A 23 6.38 22.69 2.62
C THR A 23 4.86 22.57 2.50
N ASP A 24 4.20 21.72 3.30
CA ASP A 24 2.74 21.53 3.22
C ASP A 24 1.97 22.57 4.06
N PRO A 25 1.14 23.45 3.44
CA PRO A 25 0.31 24.44 4.12
C PRO A 25 -0.77 23.86 5.05
N LEU A 26 -1.10 22.57 4.94
CA LEU A 26 -2.01 21.88 5.86
C LEU A 26 -1.34 21.37 7.14
N SER A 27 -0.01 21.49 7.24
CA SER A 27 0.73 21.13 8.44
C SER A 27 0.64 22.23 9.52
N LYS A 28 0.90 21.85 10.78
CA LYS A 28 0.96 22.79 11.91
C LYS A 28 2.22 23.66 11.90
N ASN A 29 3.30 23.15 11.31
CA ASN A 29 4.63 23.76 11.29
C ASN A 29 5.03 24.17 9.87
N TYR A 30 4.06 24.49 9.02
CA TYR A 30 4.28 24.98 7.68
C TYR A 30 5.22 26.18 7.70
N ASN A 31 6.28 26.12 6.89
CA ASN A 31 7.21 27.21 6.72
C ASN A 31 7.05 27.78 5.30
N PRO A 32 6.42 28.95 5.11
CA PRO A 32 6.22 29.54 3.78
C PRO A 32 7.54 29.97 3.11
N LYS A 33 8.67 29.98 3.85
CA LYS A 33 9.99 30.22 3.29
C LYS A 33 10.70 28.94 2.89
N ALA A 34 10.21 27.76 3.30
CA ALA A 34 10.85 26.50 2.94
C ALA A 34 10.73 26.27 1.43
N THR A 35 11.87 26.05 0.78
CA THR A 35 11.95 25.74 -0.66
C THR A 35 12.13 24.26 -0.91
N GLN A 36 12.40 23.46 0.13
CA GLN A 36 12.56 22.02 0.04
C GLN A 36 12.02 21.32 1.29
N ASN A 37 11.20 20.29 1.08
CA ASN A 37 10.69 19.47 2.16
C ASN A 37 11.82 18.66 2.82
N ASP A 38 11.84 18.68 4.14
CA ASP A 38 12.75 17.92 5.01
C ASP A 38 12.05 16.79 5.76
N GLY A 39 10.77 16.53 5.48
CA GLY A 39 9.98 15.48 6.10
C GLY A 39 9.51 15.80 7.51
N SER A 40 9.69 17.04 8.00
CA SER A 40 9.37 17.48 9.37
C SER A 40 7.89 17.85 9.59
N CYS A 41 7.04 17.80 8.55
CA CYS A 41 5.65 18.22 8.65
C CYS A 41 4.86 17.46 9.74
N VAL A 42 4.18 18.22 10.60
CA VAL A 42 3.35 17.70 11.69
C VAL A 42 1.88 18.01 11.42
N TYR A 43 1.05 16.98 11.36
CA TYR A 43 -0.37 17.12 11.03
C TYR A 43 -1.27 17.04 12.28
N LYS A 44 -2.43 17.70 12.20
CA LYS A 44 -3.53 17.46 13.15
C LYS A 44 -4.13 16.08 12.88
N SER A 45 -4.64 15.44 13.93
CA SER A 45 -5.48 14.26 13.76
C SER A 45 -6.76 14.69 13.05
N VAL A 46 -7.00 14.14 11.87
CA VAL A 46 -8.22 14.39 11.09
C VAL A 46 -9.02 13.10 10.97
N LYS A 47 -10.32 13.27 10.68
CA LYS A 47 -11.24 12.17 10.46
C LYS A 47 -12.10 12.48 9.24
N ILE A 48 -12.17 11.55 8.29
CA ILE A 48 -13.03 11.64 7.10
C ILE A 48 -14.17 10.62 7.18
N LYS A 49 -15.27 10.88 6.51
CA LYS A 49 -16.37 9.93 6.33
C LYS A 49 -16.26 9.32 4.92
N PRO A 50 -16.57 8.04 4.73
CA PRO A 50 -16.82 7.51 3.40
C PRO A 50 -17.97 8.27 2.73
N ASP A 51 -17.85 8.49 1.43
CA ASP A 51 -18.93 9.00 0.58
C ASP A 51 -20.08 7.98 0.55
N TYR A 52 -19.73 6.70 0.47
CA TYR A 52 -20.68 5.59 0.58
C TYR A 52 -20.00 4.33 1.14
N SER A 53 -20.83 3.34 1.49
CA SER A 53 -20.40 2.01 1.91
C SER A 53 -21.43 0.98 1.44
N ASN A 54 -21.03 0.05 0.58
CA ASN A 54 -21.91 -0.94 -0.02
C ASN A 54 -21.45 -2.34 0.34
N LYS A 55 -22.40 -3.23 0.66
CA LYS A 55 -22.09 -4.63 0.95
C LYS A 55 -21.54 -5.32 -0.30
N LEU A 56 -20.44 -6.08 -0.16
CA LEU A 56 -19.92 -6.95 -1.22
C LEU A 56 -20.64 -8.30 -1.23
N SER A 57 -20.54 -9.02 -2.34
CA SER A 57 -21.10 -10.37 -2.48
C SER A 57 -20.57 -11.31 -1.38
N ASP A 58 -21.38 -12.29 -0.97
CA ASP A 58 -20.96 -13.36 -0.04
C ASP A 58 -19.91 -14.31 -0.64
N SER A 59 -19.57 -14.16 -1.93
CA SER A 59 -18.38 -14.79 -2.53
C SER A 59 -17.07 -14.05 -2.23
N ILE A 60 -17.11 -12.84 -1.64
CA ILE A 60 -15.93 -11.99 -1.40
C ILE A 60 -15.85 -11.63 0.10
N LYS A 61 -16.01 -12.63 0.97
CA LYS A 61 -16.13 -12.41 2.43
C LYS A 61 -14.83 -11.97 3.08
N GLU A 62 -13.71 -12.39 2.51
CA GLU A 62 -12.37 -12.25 3.07
C GLU A 62 -11.50 -11.42 2.12
N THR A 63 -12.09 -10.36 1.53
CA THR A 63 -11.38 -9.45 0.61
C THR A 63 -10.12 -8.90 1.27
N SER A 64 -8.95 -9.21 0.70
CA SER A 64 -7.66 -8.80 1.28
C SER A 64 -6.95 -7.70 0.48
N GLY A 65 -6.88 -7.79 -0.86
CA GLY A 65 -6.25 -6.75 -1.70
C GLY A 65 -7.19 -6.06 -2.70
N LEU A 66 -6.78 -4.91 -3.26
CA LEU A 66 -7.54 -4.17 -4.28
C LEU A 66 -6.67 -3.41 -5.29
N ILE A 67 -6.89 -3.60 -6.60
CA ILE A 67 -6.32 -2.76 -7.67
C ILE A 67 -7.38 -2.25 -8.64
N ALA A 68 -7.10 -1.17 -9.36
CA ALA A 68 -7.98 -0.64 -10.40
C ALA A 68 -7.31 -0.75 -11.78
N PHE A 69 -7.92 -1.47 -12.72
CA PHE A 69 -7.54 -1.49 -14.14
C PHE A 69 -8.66 -2.11 -14.99
N ASP A 70 -8.62 -1.88 -16.30
CA ASP A 70 -9.65 -2.38 -17.24
C ASP A 70 -11.08 -1.95 -16.82
N SER A 71 -11.19 -0.71 -16.34
CA SER A 71 -12.44 -0.11 -15.85
C SER A 71 -13.15 -0.88 -14.70
N LEU A 72 -12.42 -1.76 -14.01
CA LEU A 72 -12.89 -2.53 -12.87
C LEU A 72 -11.93 -2.36 -11.68
N LEU A 73 -12.47 -2.62 -10.49
CA LEU A 73 -11.68 -2.88 -9.30
C LEU A 73 -11.51 -4.40 -9.18
N TRP A 74 -10.30 -4.88 -8.93
CA TRP A 74 -10.00 -6.31 -8.82
C TRP A 74 -9.55 -6.64 -7.40
N THR A 75 -10.19 -7.65 -6.80
CA THR A 75 -9.94 -8.13 -5.44
C THR A 75 -9.91 -9.66 -5.40
N HIS A 76 -9.46 -10.23 -4.29
CA HIS A 76 -9.40 -11.66 -4.01
C HIS A 76 -9.73 -11.92 -2.53
N ASN A 77 -10.13 -13.14 -2.20
CA ASN A 77 -10.20 -13.57 -0.80
C ASN A 77 -8.82 -13.98 -0.28
N ASP A 78 -8.68 -14.05 1.04
CA ASP A 78 -7.43 -14.32 1.75
C ASP A 78 -6.96 -15.79 1.65
N ASP A 79 -7.88 -16.76 1.65
CA ASP A 79 -7.53 -18.18 1.75
C ASP A 79 -8.42 -19.06 0.85
N HIS A 80 -7.88 -20.21 0.42
CA HIS A 80 -8.48 -21.26 -0.42
C HIS A 80 -8.98 -20.86 -1.83
N ASP A 81 -9.68 -19.74 -1.98
CA ASP A 81 -10.28 -19.29 -3.23
C ASP A 81 -9.21 -18.70 -4.15
N THR A 82 -9.06 -19.29 -5.33
CA THR A 82 -8.12 -18.82 -6.36
C THR A 82 -8.77 -17.88 -7.39
N THR A 83 -10.00 -17.43 -7.12
CA THR A 83 -10.73 -16.51 -7.98
C THR A 83 -10.33 -15.06 -7.71
N ILE A 84 -9.98 -14.33 -8.76
CA ILE A 84 -9.88 -12.87 -8.75
C ILE A 84 -11.20 -12.29 -9.26
N TYR A 85 -11.81 -11.42 -8.47
CA TYR A 85 -13.11 -10.82 -8.71
C TYR A 85 -12.95 -9.40 -9.25
N GLY A 86 -13.43 -9.16 -10.46
CA GLY A 86 -13.59 -7.82 -11.03
C GLY A 86 -14.96 -7.25 -10.64
N ILE A 87 -14.97 -6.20 -9.83
CA ILE A 87 -16.16 -5.50 -9.35
C ILE A 87 -16.22 -4.08 -9.93
N ASN A 88 -17.43 -3.53 -10.08
CA ASN A 88 -17.58 -2.10 -10.33
C ASN A 88 -17.37 -1.28 -9.04
N HIS A 89 -17.40 0.04 -9.15
CA HIS A 89 -17.21 0.95 -8.01
C HIS A 89 -18.30 0.81 -6.92
N GLN A 90 -19.46 0.24 -7.24
CA GLN A 90 -20.53 -0.02 -6.29
C GLN A 90 -20.38 -1.37 -5.57
N GLY A 91 -19.41 -2.21 -5.95
CA GLY A 91 -19.15 -3.51 -5.33
C GLY A 91 -19.83 -4.70 -6.02
N GLU A 92 -20.43 -4.48 -7.19
CA GLU A 92 -21.10 -5.53 -7.95
C GLU A 92 -20.08 -6.31 -8.80
N ILE A 93 -20.09 -7.64 -8.70
CA ILE A 93 -19.24 -8.51 -9.51
C ILE A 93 -19.63 -8.39 -10.98
N LYS A 94 -18.66 -8.02 -11.82
CA LYS A 94 -18.77 -7.98 -13.29
C LYS A 94 -17.95 -9.07 -13.97
N LYS A 95 -16.85 -9.50 -13.35
CA LYS A 95 -15.98 -10.55 -13.90
C LYS A 95 -15.42 -11.43 -12.80
N LYS A 96 -15.18 -12.70 -13.12
CA LYS A 96 -14.49 -13.67 -12.26
C LYS A 96 -13.44 -14.36 -13.11
N ILE A 97 -12.20 -14.42 -12.63
CA ILE A 97 -11.11 -15.13 -13.29
C ILE A 97 -10.49 -16.07 -12.26
N VAL A 98 -10.55 -17.37 -12.52
CA VAL A 98 -9.91 -18.38 -11.68
C VAL A 98 -8.45 -18.50 -12.11
N LEU A 99 -7.52 -18.36 -11.16
CA LEU A 99 -6.12 -18.69 -11.40
C LEU A 99 -5.96 -20.21 -11.26
N GLU A 100 -5.67 -20.87 -12.38
CA GLU A 100 -5.41 -22.31 -12.39
C GLU A 100 -3.99 -22.62 -11.91
N LYS A 101 -3.79 -23.80 -11.32
CA LYS A 101 -2.47 -24.34 -10.92
C LYS A 101 -1.72 -23.48 -9.90
N VAL A 102 -2.44 -22.62 -9.19
CA VAL A 102 -1.94 -21.93 -7.99
C VAL A 102 -2.68 -22.45 -6.77
N ILE A 103 -2.07 -22.28 -5.60
CA ILE A 103 -2.69 -22.55 -4.31
C ILE A 103 -2.76 -21.22 -3.60
N ASN A 104 -3.94 -20.87 -3.08
CA ASN A 104 -4.09 -19.76 -2.17
C ASN A 104 -3.84 -20.29 -0.75
N THR A 105 -2.71 -19.92 -0.15
CA THR A 105 -2.34 -20.31 1.23
C THR A 105 -2.66 -19.22 2.25
N ASP A 106 -2.36 -17.97 1.90
CA ASP A 106 -2.57 -16.75 2.70
C ASP A 106 -2.30 -15.53 1.78
N TRP A 107 -3.22 -15.30 0.83
CA TRP A 107 -3.17 -14.18 -0.10
C TRP A 107 -3.57 -12.88 0.57
N GLU A 108 -2.67 -11.90 0.61
CA GLU A 108 -2.93 -10.65 1.34
C GLU A 108 -3.13 -9.46 0.39
N GLU A 109 -2.14 -9.19 -0.46
CA GLU A 109 -2.16 -7.97 -1.28
C GLU A 109 -2.11 -8.28 -2.78
N ILE A 110 -2.71 -7.38 -3.56
CA ILE A 110 -2.59 -7.33 -5.01
C ILE A 110 -2.05 -5.95 -5.44
N SER A 111 -1.07 -5.94 -6.34
CA SER A 111 -0.50 -4.72 -6.92
C SER A 111 -0.32 -4.88 -8.42
N GLN A 112 0.18 -3.85 -9.09
CA GLN A 112 0.31 -3.88 -10.55
C GLN A 112 1.38 -2.92 -11.08
N ASP A 113 1.88 -3.25 -12.27
CA ASP A 113 2.52 -2.30 -13.19
C ASP A 113 1.74 -2.20 -14.51
N SER A 114 2.32 -1.62 -15.56
CA SER A 114 1.65 -1.47 -16.86
C SER A 114 1.31 -2.80 -17.55
N THR A 115 2.05 -3.87 -17.23
CA THR A 115 2.05 -5.15 -17.94
C THR A 115 1.65 -6.34 -17.07
N HIS A 116 1.87 -6.26 -15.76
CA HIS A 116 1.67 -7.36 -14.83
C HIS A 116 0.80 -6.96 -13.64
N ILE A 117 0.11 -7.97 -13.11
CA ILE A 117 -0.49 -8.02 -11.78
C ILE A 117 0.48 -8.78 -10.88
N TYR A 118 0.53 -8.37 -9.62
CA TYR A 118 1.34 -9.01 -8.60
C TYR A 118 0.40 -9.42 -7.47
N LEU A 119 0.45 -10.67 -7.04
CA LEU A 119 -0.43 -11.19 -6.01
C LEU A 119 0.40 -11.88 -4.93
N GLY A 120 0.29 -11.41 -3.69
CA GLY A 120 1.14 -11.81 -2.59
C GLY A 120 0.58 -12.97 -1.79
N ASP A 121 1.24 -14.12 -1.83
CA ASP A 121 0.99 -15.25 -0.91
C ASP A 121 2.07 -15.28 0.17
N PHE A 122 1.84 -14.48 1.21
CA PHE A 122 2.87 -14.21 2.21
C PHE A 122 2.35 -13.86 3.61
N GLY A 123 1.03 -13.93 3.85
CA GLY A 123 0.46 -13.78 5.19
C GLY A 123 1.13 -14.78 6.14
N ASN A 124 1.44 -14.36 7.37
CA ASN A 124 2.26 -15.15 8.30
C ASN A 124 1.83 -14.96 9.76
N ASN A 125 0.59 -14.51 9.98
CA ASN A 125 0.06 -14.11 11.27
C ASN A 125 -0.15 -15.30 12.24
N TYR A 126 -0.41 -16.51 11.74
CA TYR A 126 -0.82 -17.66 12.57
C TYR A 126 0.30 -18.24 13.45
N ARG A 127 1.50 -18.35 12.89
CA ARG A 127 2.67 -18.96 13.57
C ARG A 127 3.99 -18.22 13.34
N GLY A 128 4.04 -17.24 12.44
CA GLY A 128 5.25 -16.44 12.18
C GLY A 128 6.42 -17.23 11.58
N ASN A 129 6.18 -18.43 11.06
CA ASN A 129 7.22 -19.39 10.69
C ASN A 129 7.14 -19.89 9.24
N ARG A 130 6.36 -19.23 8.37
CA ARG A 130 6.34 -19.57 6.94
C ARG A 130 7.71 -19.31 6.31
N SER A 131 8.16 -20.26 5.49
CA SER A 131 9.41 -20.20 4.73
C SER A 131 9.19 -20.16 3.22
N ASN A 132 7.93 -20.12 2.78
CA ASN A 132 7.49 -20.17 1.38
C ASN A 132 6.80 -18.87 0.95
N LEU A 133 7.24 -17.73 1.48
CA LEU A 133 6.68 -16.42 1.14
C LEU A 133 6.99 -16.09 -0.32
N HIS A 134 5.97 -15.72 -1.09
CA HIS A 134 6.15 -15.41 -2.50
C HIS A 134 5.11 -14.45 -3.05
N ILE A 135 5.39 -13.94 -4.25
CA ILE A 135 4.51 -13.08 -5.03
C ILE A 135 4.36 -13.73 -6.40
N LEU A 136 3.12 -13.98 -6.81
CA LEU A 136 2.77 -14.39 -8.16
C LEU A 136 2.83 -13.17 -9.07
N LYS A 137 3.64 -13.23 -10.13
CA LYS A 137 3.74 -12.19 -11.16
C LYS A 137 2.97 -12.67 -12.38
N ILE A 138 1.83 -12.04 -12.65
CA ILE A 138 0.82 -12.49 -13.61
C ILE A 138 0.77 -11.50 -14.77
N GLU A 139 0.97 -11.95 -15.99
CA GLU A 139 0.85 -11.09 -17.17
C GLU A 139 -0.63 -10.69 -17.39
N LYS A 140 -0.90 -9.38 -17.54
CA LYS A 140 -2.26 -8.83 -17.64
C LYS A 140 -3.03 -9.32 -18.85
N GLU A 141 -2.39 -9.45 -20.01
CA GLU A 141 -3.05 -9.88 -21.24
C GLU A 141 -3.55 -11.32 -21.11
N SER A 142 -2.68 -12.24 -20.67
CA SER A 142 -3.09 -13.63 -20.43
C SER A 142 -4.06 -13.78 -19.26
N PHE A 143 -3.95 -12.95 -18.21
CA PHE A 143 -4.95 -12.87 -17.14
C PHE A 143 -6.34 -12.55 -17.71
N LEU A 144 -6.47 -11.47 -18.50
CA LEU A 144 -7.75 -11.05 -19.07
C LEU A 144 -8.32 -12.08 -20.07
N ALA A 145 -7.46 -12.85 -20.72
CA ALA A 145 -7.81 -13.97 -21.60
C ALA A 145 -8.18 -15.26 -20.84
N GLY A 146 -8.11 -15.27 -19.51
CA GLY A 146 -8.44 -16.44 -18.68
C GLY A 146 -7.42 -17.59 -18.75
N LYS A 147 -6.19 -17.30 -19.20
CA LYS A 147 -5.09 -18.28 -19.34
C LYS A 147 -3.81 -17.72 -18.74
N ALA A 148 -3.91 -17.24 -17.50
CA ALA A 148 -2.86 -16.50 -16.81
C ALA A 148 -1.48 -17.17 -16.94
N ILE A 149 -0.51 -16.43 -17.48
CA ILE A 149 0.91 -16.76 -17.45
C ILE A 149 1.46 -16.20 -16.14
N ILE A 150 2.00 -17.07 -15.30
CA ILE A 150 2.37 -16.78 -13.92
C ILE A 150 3.83 -17.15 -13.69
N ASP A 151 4.61 -16.15 -13.28
CA ASP A 151 5.94 -16.29 -12.71
C ASP A 151 5.90 -16.14 -11.18
N THR A 152 7.00 -16.45 -10.50
CA THR A 152 7.08 -16.37 -9.03
C THR A 152 8.32 -15.61 -8.55
N ILE A 153 8.09 -14.67 -7.64
CA ILE A 153 9.12 -13.95 -6.90
C ILE A 153 9.05 -14.42 -5.45
N SER A 154 9.95 -15.30 -5.04
CA SER A 154 10.03 -15.83 -3.68
C SER A 154 10.97 -14.99 -2.83
N PHE A 155 10.69 -14.86 -1.54
CA PHE A 155 11.57 -14.11 -0.66
C PHE A 155 11.66 -14.62 0.78
N SER A 156 12.74 -14.24 1.44
CA SER A 156 12.89 -14.27 2.89
C SER A 156 13.33 -12.90 3.40
N TYR A 157 13.14 -12.63 4.69
CA TYR A 157 13.56 -11.36 5.28
C TYR A 157 15.02 -11.39 5.70
N SER A 158 15.77 -10.32 5.40
CA SER A 158 17.20 -10.22 5.72
C SER A 158 17.52 -10.35 7.22
N ASN A 159 16.57 -10.03 8.10
CA ASN A 159 16.75 -10.03 9.54
C ASN A 159 15.81 -10.99 10.31
N GLN A 160 15.11 -11.91 9.62
CA GLN A 160 14.37 -12.99 10.29
C GLN A 160 15.30 -14.20 10.47
N THR A 161 16.02 -14.24 11.58
CA THR A 161 17.05 -15.26 11.84
C THR A 161 16.48 -16.58 12.39
N SER A 162 15.20 -16.64 12.74
CA SER A 162 14.54 -17.83 13.28
C SER A 162 13.09 -17.96 12.80
N LEU A 163 12.67 -19.20 12.57
CA LEU A 163 11.29 -19.60 12.26
C LEU A 163 10.69 -20.41 13.42
N THR A 164 11.04 -20.06 14.66
CA THR A 164 10.37 -20.62 15.84
C THR A 164 8.88 -20.27 15.81
N LYS A 165 8.02 -21.27 16.01
CA LYS A 165 6.57 -21.07 16.05
C LYS A 165 6.18 -20.13 17.18
N GLU A 166 5.44 -19.09 16.85
CA GLU A 166 4.82 -18.19 17.82
C GLU A 166 3.31 -18.48 17.97
N SER A 167 2.68 -17.89 18.98
CA SER A 167 1.21 -17.83 19.03
C SER A 167 0.66 -16.94 17.92
N PRO A 168 -0.62 -17.09 17.51
CA PRO A 168 -1.21 -16.25 16.47
C PRO A 168 -1.11 -14.76 16.84
N ASN A 169 -0.92 -13.92 15.82
CA ASN A 169 -0.88 -12.47 15.93
C ASN A 169 0.22 -11.97 16.88
N LYS A 170 1.41 -12.58 16.79
CA LYS A 170 2.60 -12.20 17.57
C LYS A 170 3.83 -11.90 16.72
N THR A 171 3.90 -12.36 15.49
CA THR A 171 5.04 -12.06 14.62
C THR A 171 5.05 -10.58 14.20
N ASN A 172 6.24 -10.08 13.85
CA ASN A 172 6.41 -8.80 13.14
C ASN A 172 6.84 -9.01 11.67
N PHE A 173 6.97 -10.27 11.25
CA PHE A 173 7.32 -10.72 9.89
C PHE A 173 6.08 -11.21 9.13
N ASP A 174 4.95 -10.57 9.43
CA ASP A 174 3.68 -10.73 8.75
C ASP A 174 3.63 -9.69 7.63
N CYS A 175 3.77 -10.11 6.38
CA CYS A 175 3.64 -9.19 5.25
C CYS A 175 2.17 -9.08 4.91
N GLU A 176 1.64 -7.88 4.77
CA GLU A 176 0.24 -7.74 4.34
C GLU A 176 0.04 -6.68 3.27
N ALA A 177 1.04 -5.84 2.97
CA ALA A 177 0.94 -4.90 1.86
C ALA A 177 2.25 -4.79 1.10
N PHE A 178 2.18 -4.43 -0.18
CA PHE A 178 3.35 -4.10 -0.99
C PHE A 178 3.01 -3.14 -2.12
N ILE A 179 4.05 -2.51 -2.65
CA ILE A 179 3.97 -1.71 -3.87
C ILE A 179 5.00 -2.18 -4.88
N VAL A 180 4.70 -1.97 -6.16
CA VAL A 180 5.60 -2.31 -7.26
C VAL A 180 6.12 -1.05 -7.91
N THR A 181 7.44 -0.96 -8.02
CA THR A 181 8.15 0.02 -8.85
C THR A 181 8.78 -0.70 -10.04
N THR A 182 9.37 0.05 -10.98
CA THR A 182 9.96 -0.52 -12.20
C THR A 182 11.00 -1.59 -11.90
N ASP A 183 11.86 -1.38 -10.91
CA ASP A 183 13.00 -2.25 -10.60
C ASP A 183 12.83 -3.01 -9.28
N SER A 184 11.98 -2.53 -8.37
CA SER A 184 11.88 -3.03 -7.00
C SER A 184 10.45 -3.25 -6.53
N ILE A 185 10.27 -4.19 -5.60
CA ILE A 185 9.06 -4.38 -4.81
C ILE A 185 9.36 -3.93 -3.38
N TYR A 186 8.47 -3.12 -2.81
CA TYR A 186 8.57 -2.68 -1.42
C TYR A 186 7.46 -3.33 -0.59
N LEU A 187 7.84 -4.09 0.42
CA LEU A 187 6.93 -4.82 1.31
C LEU A 187 6.71 -4.04 2.60
N PHE A 188 5.49 -4.11 3.14
CA PHE A 188 5.08 -3.48 4.39
C PHE A 188 4.55 -4.54 5.34
N THR A 189 5.18 -4.66 6.51
CA THR A 189 4.73 -5.64 7.50
C THR A 189 3.61 -5.13 8.41
N LYS A 190 2.75 -6.04 8.84
CA LYS A 190 1.75 -5.86 9.90
C LYS A 190 2.35 -6.26 11.24
N GLN A 191 2.90 -5.30 11.99
CA GLN A 191 3.53 -5.63 13.28
C GLN A 191 2.51 -5.72 14.42
N TRP A 192 2.05 -6.94 14.72
CA TRP A 192 1.08 -7.19 15.80
C TRP A 192 1.58 -6.76 17.19
N LYS A 193 2.88 -6.93 17.47
CA LYS A 193 3.46 -6.50 18.75
C LYS A 193 3.55 -4.97 18.84
N ASN A 194 4.19 -4.36 17.84
CA ASN A 194 4.65 -2.98 17.93
C ASN A 194 3.72 -1.93 17.31
N THR A 195 2.71 -2.34 16.53
CA THR A 195 1.81 -1.44 15.77
C THR A 195 2.54 -0.49 14.83
N LYS A 196 3.63 -0.99 14.24
CA LYS A 196 4.48 -0.33 13.24
C LYS A 196 4.37 -1.09 11.91
N THR A 197 5.01 -0.56 10.88
CA THR A 197 5.28 -1.31 9.65
C THR A 197 6.76 -1.23 9.31
N SER A 198 7.40 -2.37 9.06
CA SER A 198 8.75 -2.41 8.49
C SER A 198 8.63 -2.37 6.98
N ILE A 199 9.47 -1.56 6.35
CA ILE A 199 9.57 -1.46 4.90
C ILE A 199 10.76 -2.31 4.47
N TYR A 200 10.49 -3.34 3.68
CA TYR A 200 11.53 -4.15 3.04
C TYR A 200 11.57 -3.88 1.55
N VAL A 201 12.71 -4.14 0.90
CA VAL A 201 12.86 -4.01 -0.55
C VAL A 201 13.50 -5.26 -1.15
N LEU A 202 13.00 -5.70 -2.30
CA LEU A 202 13.60 -6.74 -3.13
C LEU A 202 13.50 -6.39 -4.63
N PRO A 203 14.32 -6.99 -5.50
CA PRO A 203 14.20 -6.80 -6.95
C PRO A 203 12.86 -7.30 -7.51
N ASN A 204 12.30 -6.57 -8.49
CA ASN A 204 11.14 -6.98 -9.29
C ASN A 204 11.56 -7.96 -10.41
N THR A 205 12.16 -9.09 -10.02
CA THR A 205 12.61 -10.13 -10.96
C THR A 205 12.24 -11.51 -10.44
N THR A 206 11.78 -12.40 -11.31
CA THR A 206 11.47 -13.80 -10.98
C THR A 206 12.66 -14.50 -10.31
N GLY A 207 12.38 -15.34 -9.31
CA GLY A 207 13.40 -16.10 -8.57
C GLY A 207 13.36 -15.87 -7.06
N ASN A 208 14.43 -16.30 -6.39
CA ASN A 208 14.55 -16.22 -4.93
C ASN A 208 15.35 -14.99 -4.52
N HIS A 209 14.82 -14.20 -3.58
CA HIS A 209 15.43 -12.97 -3.10
C HIS A 209 15.51 -12.92 -1.59
N VAL A 210 16.39 -12.06 -1.09
CA VAL A 210 16.40 -11.66 0.33
C VAL A 210 15.91 -10.23 0.41
N ALA A 211 14.72 -10.03 0.96
CA ALA A 211 14.13 -8.72 1.16
C ALA A 211 14.92 -7.96 2.23
N GLN A 212 15.49 -6.82 1.84
CA GLN A 212 16.36 -6.01 2.68
C GLN A 212 15.53 -5.05 3.52
N LEU A 213 15.68 -5.07 4.85
CA LEU A 213 15.08 -4.06 5.71
C LEU A 213 15.62 -2.69 5.32
N LYS A 214 14.72 -1.78 4.96
CA LYS A 214 15.03 -0.39 4.67
C LYS A 214 14.83 0.44 5.94
N GLU A 215 13.59 0.52 6.40
CA GLU A 215 13.18 1.42 7.49
C GLU A 215 11.99 0.84 8.26
N THR A 216 11.61 1.48 9.37
CA THR A 216 10.40 1.14 10.13
C THR A 216 9.61 2.40 10.46
N LEU A 217 8.33 2.40 10.09
CA LEU A 217 7.41 3.51 10.29
C LEU A 217 6.45 3.22 11.45
N ASP A 218 6.36 4.15 12.40
CA ASP A 218 5.35 4.12 13.45
C ASP A 218 4.00 4.64 12.95
N VAL A 219 3.19 3.72 12.43
CA VAL A 219 1.83 3.98 11.94
C VAL A 219 0.79 4.00 13.04
N LYS A 220 1.13 3.54 14.26
CA LYS A 220 0.23 3.36 15.40
C LYS A 220 -0.99 2.49 15.04
N GLY A 221 -0.75 1.43 14.29
CA GLY A 221 -1.77 0.53 13.77
C GLY A 221 -1.19 -0.70 13.08
N LEU A 222 -2.09 -1.47 12.45
CA LEU A 222 -1.82 -2.63 11.63
C LEU A 222 -2.07 -2.20 10.18
N VAL A 223 -1.02 -2.23 9.35
CA VAL A 223 -1.13 -1.96 7.91
C VAL A 223 -1.50 -3.26 7.22
N THR A 224 -2.39 -3.16 6.23
CA THR A 224 -3.03 -4.29 5.57
C THR A 224 -3.15 -4.12 4.07
N GLY A 225 -3.05 -2.89 3.56
CA GLY A 225 -3.04 -2.65 2.12
C GLY A 225 -2.26 -1.40 1.76
N ALA A 226 -1.80 -1.34 0.51
CA ALA A 226 -1.04 -0.23 -0.04
C ALA A 226 -1.42 0.06 -1.49
N ASN A 227 -1.73 1.32 -1.77
CA ASN A 227 -1.82 1.82 -3.12
C ASN A 227 -0.59 2.69 -3.44
N TYR A 228 0.00 2.49 -4.61
CA TYR A 228 1.07 3.34 -5.14
C TYR A 228 0.66 3.96 -6.47
N LEU A 229 0.84 5.29 -6.57
CA LEU A 229 0.63 6.04 -7.79
C LEU A 229 1.96 6.66 -8.25
N PRO A 230 2.68 6.01 -9.19
CA PRO A 230 4.01 6.45 -9.63
C PRO A 230 4.02 7.88 -10.19
N SER A 231 3.01 8.24 -10.98
CA SER A 231 2.89 9.56 -11.64
C SER A 231 2.81 10.74 -10.66
N LYS A 232 2.39 10.47 -9.41
CA LYS A 232 2.28 11.46 -8.33
C LYS A 232 3.29 11.23 -7.20
N LYS A 233 4.16 10.21 -7.30
CA LYS A 233 5.09 9.78 -6.25
C LYS A 233 4.41 9.73 -4.87
N ARG A 234 3.34 8.93 -4.79
CA ARG A 234 2.47 8.85 -3.63
C ARG A 234 2.13 7.43 -3.27
N ILE A 235 2.20 7.13 -1.97
CA ILE A 235 1.73 5.88 -1.39
C ILE A 235 0.61 6.22 -0.41
N VAL A 236 -0.48 5.47 -0.48
CA VAL A 236 -1.52 5.51 0.55
C VAL A 236 -1.67 4.11 1.10
N LEU A 237 -1.34 3.95 2.38
CA LEU A 237 -1.56 2.71 3.12
C LEU A 237 -2.94 2.74 3.76
N CYS A 238 -3.62 1.61 3.83
CA CYS A 238 -4.76 1.41 4.70
C CYS A 238 -4.44 0.44 5.84
N GLY A 239 -5.33 0.45 6.83
CA GLY A 239 -5.18 -0.40 8.00
C GLY A 239 -6.12 -0.02 9.12
N TYR A 240 -5.93 -0.65 10.27
CA TYR A 240 -6.72 -0.38 11.48
C TYR A 240 -5.89 -0.45 12.75
N SER A 241 -6.34 0.26 13.78
CA SER A 241 -5.73 0.15 15.12
C SER A 241 -6.07 -1.18 15.79
N LYS A 242 -5.38 -1.54 16.87
CA LYS A 242 -5.67 -2.76 17.67
C LYS A 242 -7.12 -2.88 18.17
N ILE A 243 -7.86 -1.76 18.24
CA ILE A 243 -9.28 -1.72 18.61
C ILE A 243 -10.21 -1.64 17.38
N GLY A 244 -9.70 -1.94 16.18
CA GLY A 244 -10.43 -1.98 14.91
C GLY A 244 -10.86 -0.62 14.36
N LYS A 245 -10.20 0.49 14.77
CA LYS A 245 -10.46 1.80 14.15
C LYS A 245 -9.67 1.96 12.85
N PRO A 246 -10.32 2.07 11.69
CA PRO A 246 -9.63 2.18 10.41
C PRO A 246 -8.95 3.54 10.22
N PHE A 247 -7.85 3.52 9.46
CA PHE A 247 -7.07 4.69 9.10
C PHE A 247 -6.47 4.56 7.69
N LEU A 248 -6.11 5.70 7.13
CA LEU A 248 -5.22 5.82 5.98
C LEU A 248 -3.91 6.48 6.42
N TYR A 249 -2.81 6.10 5.79
CA TYR A 249 -1.49 6.68 6.02
C TYR A 249 -0.89 7.12 4.69
N LEU A 250 -0.77 8.42 4.50
CA LEU A 250 -0.31 9.04 3.27
C LEU A 250 1.20 9.28 3.37
N LEU A 251 1.92 8.85 2.35
CA LEU A 251 3.35 9.12 2.13
C LEU A 251 3.49 9.82 0.77
N TYR A 252 4.00 11.05 0.75
CA TYR A 252 4.11 11.87 -0.45
C TYR A 252 5.21 12.92 -0.31
N ASP A 253 5.58 13.58 -1.41
CA ASP A 253 6.66 14.58 -1.46
C ASP A 253 7.98 14.05 -0.89
N TYR A 254 8.23 12.76 -1.11
CA TYR A 254 9.46 12.09 -0.72
C TYR A 254 10.50 12.11 -1.84
N LYS A 255 11.77 11.93 -1.47
CA LYS A 255 12.90 11.93 -2.39
C LYS A 255 13.14 10.52 -2.92
N ASN A 256 13.15 10.37 -4.24
CA ASN A 256 13.36 9.07 -4.91
C ASN A 256 12.40 8.00 -4.36
N ASN A 257 12.92 6.87 -3.87
CA ASN A 257 12.14 5.82 -3.21
C ASN A 257 12.32 5.82 -1.68
N ASP A 258 12.88 6.87 -1.09
CA ASP A 258 12.97 7.05 0.37
C ASP A 258 11.63 7.61 0.89
N PHE A 259 10.66 6.73 1.11
CA PHE A 259 9.28 7.12 1.41
C PHE A 259 9.09 7.87 2.73
N LEU A 260 10.07 7.82 3.66
CA LEU A 260 9.97 8.51 4.94
C LEU A 260 10.66 9.88 4.94
N SER A 261 11.43 10.21 3.89
CA SER A 261 12.00 11.55 3.69
C SER A 261 10.97 12.66 3.44
N GLY A 262 9.74 12.30 3.05
CA GLY A 262 8.67 13.24 2.72
C GLY A 262 7.60 13.40 3.80
N ASN A 263 6.42 13.84 3.38
CA ASN A 263 5.25 14.02 4.23
C ASN A 263 4.63 12.69 4.65
N LYS A 264 4.33 12.59 5.95
CA LYS A 264 3.75 11.41 6.59
C LYS A 264 2.47 11.83 7.32
N ARG A 265 1.31 11.42 6.81
CA ARG A 265 0.02 11.91 7.34
C ARG A 265 -0.96 10.78 7.59
N ARG A 266 -1.38 10.63 8.85
CA ARG A 266 -2.42 9.68 9.27
C ARG A 266 -3.79 10.35 9.25
N ILE A 267 -4.76 9.69 8.61
CA ILE A 267 -6.16 10.11 8.52
C ILE A 267 -7.03 9.01 9.09
N ASN A 268 -7.89 9.33 10.07
CA ASN A 268 -8.85 8.33 10.58
C ASN A 268 -10.07 8.26 9.66
N ILE A 269 -10.67 7.09 9.54
CA ILE A 269 -11.95 6.93 8.83
C ILE A 269 -13.07 6.84 9.87
N ALA A 270 -14.16 7.57 9.65
CA ALA A 270 -15.34 7.62 10.50
C ALA A 270 -16.24 6.38 10.32
N LEU A 271 -15.62 5.20 10.35
CA LEU A 271 -16.29 3.91 10.40
C LEU A 271 -16.22 3.36 11.83
N PRO A 272 -17.15 2.46 12.20
CA PRO A 272 -17.08 1.71 13.45
C PRO A 272 -15.92 0.69 13.38
N PHE A 273 -16.00 -0.43 14.11
CA PHE A 273 -14.98 -1.47 14.01
C PHE A 273 -14.96 -2.02 12.58
N HIS A 274 -13.88 -1.85 11.82
CA HIS A 274 -13.71 -2.41 10.47
C HIS A 274 -12.26 -2.88 10.29
N GLN A 275 -12.11 -4.08 9.74
CA GLN A 275 -10.84 -4.61 9.23
C GLN A 275 -10.74 -4.24 7.76
N ILE A 276 -10.27 -3.01 7.48
CA ILE A 276 -10.00 -2.58 6.11
C ILE A 276 -8.75 -3.30 5.66
N GLU A 277 -8.79 -3.98 4.51
CA GLU A 277 -7.69 -4.78 3.98
C GLU A 277 -7.23 -4.21 2.63
N GLY A 278 -8.12 -4.00 1.65
CA GLY A 278 -7.75 -3.51 0.31
C GLY A 278 -7.87 -1.99 0.10
N ILE A 279 -7.03 -1.42 -0.77
CA ILE A 279 -7.10 0.00 -1.20
C ILE A 279 -6.71 0.22 -2.67
N ALA A 280 -7.54 0.94 -3.42
CA ALA A 280 -7.26 1.31 -4.81
C ALA A 280 -7.70 2.73 -5.15
N THR A 281 -7.15 3.28 -6.23
CA THR A 281 -7.58 4.56 -6.82
C THR A 281 -7.34 4.53 -8.32
N GLU A 282 -8.12 5.31 -9.07
CA GLU A 282 -7.93 5.54 -10.49
C GLU A 282 -7.32 6.92 -10.79
N ASP A 283 -7.56 7.90 -9.91
CA ASP A 283 -7.18 9.31 -10.12
C ASP A 283 -6.19 9.86 -9.08
N GLY A 284 -5.92 9.11 -8.01
CA GLY A 284 -5.04 9.52 -6.92
C GLY A 284 -5.67 10.49 -5.92
N LEU A 285 -6.98 10.72 -5.99
CA LEU A 285 -7.75 11.61 -5.12
C LEU A 285 -8.92 10.90 -4.45
N HIS A 286 -9.65 10.08 -5.21
CA HIS A 286 -10.74 9.24 -4.70
C HIS A 286 -10.24 7.82 -4.52
N TYR A 287 -10.42 7.28 -3.33
CA TYR A 287 -9.94 5.95 -2.99
C TYR A 287 -11.11 5.02 -2.69
N TYR A 288 -10.97 3.79 -3.16
CA TYR A 288 -11.83 2.67 -2.84
C TYR A 288 -11.14 1.81 -1.79
N LEU A 289 -11.89 1.39 -0.78
CA LEU A 289 -11.40 0.57 0.31
C LEU A 289 -12.31 -0.65 0.46
N THR A 290 -11.77 -1.80 0.82
CA THR A 290 -12.59 -2.98 1.16
C THR A 290 -12.32 -3.43 2.60
N ASN A 291 -13.34 -4.02 3.22
CA ASN A 291 -13.19 -4.69 4.50
C ASN A 291 -13.75 -6.10 4.45
N GLU A 292 -13.18 -6.98 5.26
CA GLU A 292 -13.67 -8.34 5.47
C GLU A 292 -14.93 -8.38 6.32
N SER A 293 -15.64 -9.49 6.21
CA SER A 293 -16.70 -9.86 7.14
C SER A 293 -16.14 -10.23 8.51
N LEU A 294 -16.47 -9.48 9.55
CA LEU A 294 -16.17 -9.82 10.93
C LEU A 294 -17.43 -10.08 11.76
N VAL A 295 -17.54 -11.30 12.26
CA VAL A 295 -18.61 -11.71 13.18
C VAL A 295 -18.03 -12.15 14.52
N ARG A 296 -18.30 -11.41 15.59
CA ARG A 296 -18.06 -11.82 16.99
C ARG A 296 -19.35 -11.68 17.79
N LYS A 297 -20.12 -12.78 17.85
CA LYS A 297 -21.41 -12.82 18.54
C LYS A 297 -21.25 -12.55 20.05
N PRO A 298 -22.19 -11.83 20.69
CA PRO A 298 -23.39 -11.20 20.11
C PRO A 298 -23.19 -9.75 19.60
N VAL A 299 -21.99 -9.18 19.73
CA VAL A 299 -21.79 -7.72 19.70
C VAL A 299 -21.32 -7.19 18.35
N ILE A 300 -20.50 -7.94 17.62
CA ILE A 300 -19.89 -7.49 16.35
C ILE A 300 -20.47 -8.31 15.20
N ASN A 301 -21.06 -7.61 14.24
CA ASN A 301 -21.52 -8.16 12.97
C ASN A 301 -21.29 -7.10 11.89
N VAL A 302 -20.09 -7.12 11.31
CA VAL A 302 -19.67 -6.19 10.26
C VAL A 302 -19.58 -7.02 8.98
N PRO A 303 -20.45 -6.78 7.99
CA PRO A 303 -20.35 -7.50 6.72
C PRO A 303 -19.12 -7.02 5.94
N GLN A 304 -18.74 -7.79 4.94
CA GLN A 304 -17.79 -7.37 3.92
C GLN A 304 -18.37 -6.21 3.10
N GLN A 305 -17.61 -5.13 2.91
CA GLN A 305 -18.08 -3.93 2.21
C GLN A 305 -16.97 -3.32 1.35
N ILE A 306 -17.41 -2.50 0.39
CA ILE A 306 -16.60 -1.51 -0.30
C ILE A 306 -16.99 -0.13 0.17
N HIS A 307 -16.01 0.75 0.34
CA HIS A 307 -16.17 2.15 0.71
C HIS A 307 -15.49 3.03 -0.33
N ARG A 308 -16.04 4.22 -0.57
CA ARG A 308 -15.35 5.28 -1.31
C ARG A 308 -15.05 6.43 -0.36
N VAL A 309 -13.85 6.99 -0.44
CA VAL A 309 -13.44 8.17 0.33
C VAL A 309 -12.82 9.21 -0.59
N ASP A 310 -13.04 10.49 -0.30
CA ASP A 310 -12.42 11.61 -0.98
C ASP A 310 -11.23 12.16 -0.17
N LEU A 311 -10.04 12.14 -0.77
CA LEU A 311 -8.81 12.70 -0.21
C LEU A 311 -8.37 13.99 -0.88
N SER A 312 -9.18 14.58 -1.78
CA SER A 312 -8.83 15.77 -2.56
C SER A 312 -8.27 16.89 -1.70
N VAL A 313 -8.89 17.19 -0.56
CA VAL A 313 -8.43 18.20 0.41
C VAL A 313 -6.97 18.02 0.82
N TYR A 314 -6.46 16.79 0.85
CA TYR A 314 -5.12 16.46 1.32
C TYR A 314 -4.13 16.19 0.20
N LEU A 315 -4.62 15.94 -1.01
CA LEU A 315 -3.86 15.30 -2.09
C LEU A 315 -3.95 16.03 -3.44
N SER A 316 -4.75 17.10 -3.53
CA SER A 316 -4.87 17.94 -4.73
C SER A 316 -3.75 18.97 -4.88
N GLN A 317 -2.82 19.03 -3.92
CA GLN A 317 -1.66 19.91 -3.94
C GLN A 317 -0.51 19.30 -4.76
#